data_AF-A0A845FZU2-F1
#
_entry.id   AF-A0A845FZU2-F1
#
_cell.length_a   1.000
_cell.length_b   1.000
_cell.length_c   1.000
_cell.angle_alpha   90.00
_cell.angle_beta   90.00
_cell.angle_gamma   90.00
#
_symmetry.space_group_name_H-M   'P 1'
#
loop_
_entity.id
_entity.type
_entity.pdbx_description
1 polymer ?
#
loop_
_entity_poly.entity_id
_entity_poly.type
_entity_poly.pdbx_seq_one_letter_code
_entity_poly.pdbx_strand_id
1 'polypeptide(L)'
;MKPSLLVIAFLAMFSMNAVRADPDRQPPANACSTKNKSALRAQLLKVPAADDAWHLAELLMCGAKTPVNVAYLRRHMPPKIKDSTFDTDGKEQVSVIKVDAALIDSLLTNEASVEAELDVSDDEINLQYQPNEACINRRTLRYGKGTWRLAAIGDACD
;
A
#
# COMPACT_ATOMS: atom_id res chain seq x y z
N MET A 1 19.08 68.46 31.77
CA MET A 1 19.81 67.17 31.71
C MET A 1 18.80 66.05 31.77
N LYS A 2 18.62 65.28 30.69
CA LYS A 2 17.69 64.15 30.58
C LYS A 2 18.50 62.84 30.67
N PRO A 3 18.04 61.79 31.39
CA PRO A 3 18.62 60.46 31.25
C PRO A 3 17.87 59.66 30.17
N SER A 4 18.64 59.05 29.27
CA SER A 4 18.14 58.07 28.29
C SER A 4 18.09 56.69 28.93
N LEU A 5 16.92 56.04 28.85
CA LEU A 5 16.71 54.61 29.12
C LEU A 5 17.05 53.82 27.85
N LEU A 6 17.96 52.86 27.96
CA LEU A 6 18.32 51.92 26.89
C LEU A 6 17.69 50.56 27.24
N VAL A 7 16.66 50.17 26.49
CA VAL A 7 15.99 48.87 26.58
C VAL A 7 16.72 47.89 25.67
N ILE A 8 17.27 46.82 26.25
CA ILE A 8 17.86 45.70 25.50
C ILE A 8 16.73 44.73 25.17
N ALA A 9 16.39 44.60 23.90
CA ALA A 9 15.48 43.58 23.40
C ALA A 9 16.27 42.31 23.06
N PHE A 10 16.00 41.22 23.78
CA PHE A 10 16.46 39.87 23.42
C PHE A 10 15.53 39.31 22.34
N LEU A 11 16.02 39.24 21.10
CA LEU A 11 15.38 38.48 20.02
C LEU A 11 15.83 37.02 20.10
N ALA A 12 14.95 36.15 20.57
CA ALA A 12 15.12 34.71 20.47
C ALA A 12 14.92 34.29 19.01
N MET A 13 15.99 33.86 18.33
CA MET A 13 15.89 33.20 17.03
C MET A 13 15.41 31.77 17.23
N PHE A 14 14.13 31.52 16.90
CA PHE A 14 13.66 30.16 16.68
C PHE A 14 14.16 29.70 15.31
N SER A 15 15.16 28.81 15.30
CA SER A 15 15.56 28.08 14.10
C SER A 15 14.44 27.10 13.73
N MET A 16 13.46 27.56 12.97
CA MET A 16 12.57 26.68 12.23
C MET A 16 13.39 25.99 11.15
N ASN A 17 13.77 24.74 11.37
CA ASN A 17 14.20 23.85 10.29
C ASN A 17 12.97 23.58 9.42
N ALA A 18 12.69 24.48 8.49
CA ALA A 18 11.82 24.19 7.38
C ALA A 18 12.51 23.10 6.56
N VAL A 19 11.97 21.88 6.60
CA VAL A 19 12.26 20.84 5.61
C VAL A 19 11.96 21.51 4.26
N ARG A 20 13.01 21.85 3.51
CA ARG A 20 12.87 22.39 2.17
C ARG A 20 12.25 21.28 1.33
N ALA A 21 11.01 21.49 0.87
CA ALA A 21 10.45 20.69 -0.20
C ALA A 21 11.42 20.76 -1.37
N ASP A 22 12.01 19.62 -1.72
CA ASP A 22 12.93 19.51 -2.85
C ASP A 22 12.11 19.73 -4.13
N PRO A 23 12.30 20.86 -4.85
CA PRO A 23 11.51 21.18 -6.03
C PRO A 23 11.76 20.23 -7.20
N ASP A 24 12.81 19.40 -7.12
CA ASP A 24 13.17 18.42 -8.16
C ASP A 24 12.64 17.01 -7.84
N ARG A 25 12.01 16.79 -6.67
CA ARG A 25 11.41 15.49 -6.33
C ARG A 25 10.16 15.27 -7.18
N GLN A 26 10.26 14.42 -8.21
CA GLN A 26 9.09 13.98 -8.96
C GLN A 26 8.09 13.30 -8.00
N PRO A 27 6.79 13.62 -8.11
CA PRO A 27 5.79 12.92 -7.30
C PRO A 27 5.83 11.43 -7.63
N PRO A 28 5.66 10.55 -6.63
CA PRO A 28 5.74 9.12 -6.81
C PRO A 28 4.70 8.66 -7.84
N ALA A 29 5.05 7.66 -8.64
CA ALA A 29 4.24 7.25 -9.79
C ALA A 29 2.90 6.66 -9.31
N ASN A 30 1.78 7.28 -9.69
CA ASN A 30 0.44 6.78 -9.38
C ASN A 30 0.22 5.41 -10.03
N ALA A 31 0.21 4.34 -9.22
CA ALA A 31 0.04 2.97 -9.65
C ALA A 31 -1.32 2.73 -10.32
N CYS A 32 -2.32 3.50 -9.91
CA CYS A 32 -3.69 3.41 -10.40
C CYS A 32 -3.96 4.17 -11.70
N SER A 33 -2.96 4.85 -12.27
CA SER A 33 -3.07 5.46 -13.60
C SER A 33 -3.22 4.42 -14.71
N THR A 34 -3.92 4.75 -15.80
CA THR A 34 -4.13 3.83 -16.94
C THR A 34 -2.82 3.26 -17.48
N LYS A 35 -1.78 4.10 -17.59
CA LYS A 35 -0.45 3.71 -18.08
C LYS A 35 0.18 2.64 -17.17
N ASN A 36 0.22 2.90 -15.86
CA ASN A 36 0.88 2.01 -14.91
C ASN A 36 0.09 0.71 -14.72
N LYS A 37 -1.24 0.79 -14.67
CA LYS A 37 -2.12 -0.39 -14.70
C LYS A 37 -1.86 -1.28 -15.91
N SER A 38 -1.75 -0.69 -17.10
CA SER A 38 -1.46 -1.46 -18.32
C SER A 38 -0.09 -2.14 -18.26
N ALA A 39 0.92 -1.47 -17.70
CA ALA A 39 2.26 -2.03 -17.55
C ALA A 39 2.29 -3.20 -16.55
N LEU A 40 1.60 -3.07 -15.41
CA LEU A 40 1.47 -4.15 -14.43
C LEU A 40 0.67 -5.33 -14.99
N ARG A 41 -0.46 -5.07 -15.65
CA ARG A 41 -1.28 -6.11 -16.30
C ARG A 41 -0.49 -6.92 -17.32
N ALA A 42 0.40 -6.27 -18.08
CA ALA A 42 1.22 -6.94 -19.08
C ALA A 42 2.13 -8.04 -18.48
N GLN A 43 2.55 -7.88 -17.22
CA GLN A 43 3.39 -8.87 -16.52
C GLN A 43 2.62 -10.16 -16.19
N LEU A 44 1.30 -10.09 -16.06
CA LEU A 44 0.44 -11.22 -15.71
C LEU A 44 -0.08 -11.99 -16.94
N LEU A 45 0.25 -11.60 -18.17
CA LEU A 45 -0.32 -12.22 -19.38
C LEU A 45 -0.03 -13.72 -19.54
N LYS A 46 1.01 -14.23 -18.87
CA LYS A 46 1.43 -15.63 -18.97
C LYS A 46 0.97 -16.49 -17.79
N VAL A 47 0.38 -15.90 -16.75
CA VAL A 47 -0.09 -16.69 -15.60
C VAL A 47 -1.43 -17.36 -15.90
N PRO A 48 -1.76 -18.48 -15.24
CA PRO A 48 -3.08 -19.09 -15.34
C PRO A 48 -4.18 -18.08 -14.98
N ALA A 49 -5.32 -18.10 -15.68
CA ALA A 49 -6.44 -17.19 -15.40
C ALA A 49 -6.00 -15.70 -15.27
N ALA A 50 -5.18 -15.21 -16.21
CA ALA A 50 -4.56 -13.88 -16.16
C ALA A 50 -5.52 -12.71 -15.89
N ASP A 51 -6.74 -12.76 -16.43
CA ASP A 51 -7.75 -11.72 -16.17
C ASP A 51 -8.23 -11.72 -14.72
N ASP A 52 -8.37 -12.90 -14.09
CA ASP A 52 -8.71 -13.04 -12.66
C ASP A 52 -7.55 -12.53 -11.79
N ALA A 53 -6.31 -12.93 -12.14
CA ALA A 53 -5.10 -12.46 -11.46
C ALA A 53 -5.01 -10.93 -11.46
N TRP A 54 -5.21 -10.33 -12.64
CA TRP A 54 -5.17 -8.88 -12.81
C TRP A 54 -6.30 -8.20 -12.04
N HIS A 55 -7.54 -8.69 -12.16
CA HIS A 55 -8.67 -8.04 -11.49
C HIS A 55 -8.51 -8.05 -9.97
N LEU A 56 -8.03 -9.16 -9.39
CA LEU A 56 -7.76 -9.24 -7.96
C LEU A 56 -6.62 -8.31 -7.53
N ALA A 57 -5.50 -8.28 -8.28
CA ALA A 57 -4.38 -7.37 -7.99
C ALA A 57 -4.80 -5.89 -8.10
N GLU A 58 -5.51 -5.52 -9.17
CA GLU A 58 -6.03 -4.17 -9.39
C GLU A 58 -6.98 -3.75 -8.27
N LEU A 59 -7.86 -4.66 -7.84
CA LEU A 59 -8.79 -4.38 -6.76
C LEU A 59 -8.07 -4.09 -5.44
N LEU A 60 -7.04 -4.87 -5.10
CA LEU A 60 -6.27 -4.66 -3.86
C LEU A 60 -5.46 -3.36 -3.87
N MET A 61 -4.97 -2.94 -5.03
CA MET A 61 -4.20 -1.69 -5.15
C MET A 61 -5.09 -0.44 -5.26
N CYS A 62 -6.21 -0.54 -5.98
CA CYS A 62 -6.94 0.62 -6.52
C CYS A 62 -8.45 0.55 -6.34
N GLY A 63 -8.96 -0.55 -5.76
CA GLY A 63 -10.38 -0.80 -5.64
C GLY A 63 -11.03 0.03 -4.56
N ALA A 64 -12.04 0.82 -4.93
CA ALA A 64 -12.88 1.54 -3.97
C ALA A 64 -13.72 0.58 -3.13
N LYS A 65 -14.03 0.98 -1.89
CA LYS A 65 -14.93 0.24 -1.00
C LYS A 65 -16.39 0.31 -1.48
N THR A 66 -16.80 -0.69 -2.27
CA THR A 66 -18.18 -0.86 -2.75
C THR A 66 -18.71 -2.25 -2.37
N PRO A 67 -20.04 -2.45 -2.23
CA PRO A 67 -20.60 -3.77 -1.93
C PRO A 67 -20.20 -4.85 -2.94
N VAL A 68 -20.05 -4.48 -4.22
CA VAL A 68 -19.61 -5.38 -5.29
C VAL A 68 -18.16 -5.83 -5.07
N ASN A 69 -17.27 -4.89 -4.77
CA ASN A 69 -15.86 -5.17 -4.53
C ASN A 69 -15.64 -5.97 -3.24
N VAL A 70 -16.36 -5.64 -2.17
CA VAL A 70 -16.36 -6.41 -0.92
C VAL A 70 -16.79 -7.85 -1.16
N ALA A 71 -17.88 -8.05 -1.91
CA ALA A 71 -18.37 -9.39 -2.24
C ALA A 71 -17.39 -10.15 -3.15
N TYR A 72 -16.74 -9.46 -4.09
CA TYR A 72 -15.70 -10.05 -4.92
C TYR A 72 -14.51 -10.49 -4.07
N LEU A 73 -13.90 -9.60 -3.30
CA LEU A 73 -12.74 -9.90 -2.47
C LEU A 73 -13.02 -11.05 -1.49
N ARG A 74 -14.21 -11.07 -0.88
CA ARG A 74 -14.65 -12.18 0.00
C ARG A 74 -14.59 -13.55 -0.68
N ARG A 75 -14.91 -13.67 -1.98
CA ARG A 75 -14.84 -14.94 -2.72
C ARG A 75 -13.41 -15.39 -3.01
N HIS A 76 -12.49 -14.44 -3.09
CA HIS A 76 -11.06 -14.68 -3.32
C HIS A 76 -10.25 -14.82 -2.03
N MET A 77 -10.89 -14.78 -0.86
CA MET A 77 -10.22 -14.98 0.42
C MET A 77 -10.60 -16.33 1.05
N PRO A 78 -9.62 -17.12 1.52
CA PRO A 78 -9.90 -18.27 2.37
C PRO A 78 -10.43 -17.83 3.74
N PRO A 79 -10.98 -18.73 4.58
CA PRO A 79 -11.48 -18.37 5.92
C PRO A 79 -10.40 -17.82 6.87
N LYS A 80 -9.12 -18.10 6.59
CA LYS A 80 -7.95 -17.63 7.33
C LYS A 80 -6.81 -17.32 6.37
N ILE A 81 -6.07 -16.26 6.63
CA ILE A 81 -4.89 -15.87 5.85
C ILE A 81 -3.69 -15.66 6.75
N LYS A 82 -2.49 -15.71 6.17
CA LYS A 82 -1.29 -15.23 6.85
C LYS A 82 -1.27 -13.72 6.88
N ASP A 83 -0.83 -13.17 7.99
CA ASP A 83 -0.65 -11.74 8.20
C ASP A 83 0.76 -11.52 8.73
N SER A 84 1.53 -10.64 8.08
CA SER A 84 2.85 -10.28 8.56
C SER A 84 3.04 -8.77 8.72
N THR A 85 3.51 -8.37 9.89
CA THR A 85 3.85 -6.98 10.17
C THR A 85 5.33 -6.86 10.49
N PHE A 86 5.97 -5.82 9.98
CA PHE A 86 7.35 -5.50 10.33
C PHE A 86 7.32 -4.47 11.46
N ASP A 87 7.94 -4.80 12.59
CA ASP A 87 8.14 -3.82 13.67
C ASP A 87 9.34 -2.90 13.38
N THR A 88 9.47 -1.86 14.20
CA THR A 88 10.54 -0.85 14.10
C THR A 88 11.94 -1.45 14.29
N ASP A 89 12.04 -2.64 14.90
CA ASP A 89 13.28 -3.39 15.06
C ASP A 89 13.60 -4.28 13.84
N GLY A 90 12.76 -4.23 12.80
CA GLY A 90 12.88 -5.01 11.56
C GLY A 90 12.52 -6.48 11.72
N LYS A 91 11.90 -6.88 12.83
CA LYS A 91 11.43 -8.26 13.03
C LYS A 91 10.06 -8.43 12.40
N GLU A 92 9.94 -9.48 11.60
CA GLU A 92 8.66 -9.89 11.04
C GLU A 92 7.85 -10.65 12.09
N GLN A 93 6.66 -10.14 12.40
CA GLN A 93 5.67 -10.84 13.21
C GLN A 93 4.67 -11.50 12.26
N VAL A 94 4.68 -12.83 12.23
CA VAL A 94 3.76 -13.61 11.38
C VAL A 94 2.66 -14.22 12.23
N SER A 95 1.41 -13.99 11.82
CA SER A 95 0.23 -14.57 12.44
C SER A 95 -0.72 -15.17 11.40
N VAL A 96 -1.72 -15.92 11.88
CA VAL A 96 -2.82 -16.41 11.04
C VAL A 96 -4.12 -15.83 11.59
N ILE A 97 -4.73 -14.94 10.81
CA ILE A 97 -5.93 -14.24 11.21
C ILE A 97 -7.16 -14.81 10.50
N LYS A 98 -8.32 -14.66 11.13
CA LYS A 98 -9.61 -15.01 10.53
C LYS A 98 -9.99 -13.91 9.53
N VAL A 99 -10.51 -14.31 8.38
CA VAL A 99 -11.11 -13.36 7.44
C VAL A 99 -12.50 -12.99 7.92
N ASP A 100 -12.66 -11.74 8.33
CA ASP A 100 -13.92 -11.14 8.71
C ASP A 100 -14.24 -9.91 7.86
N ALA A 101 -15.36 -9.25 8.16
CA ALA A 101 -15.78 -8.07 7.43
C ALA A 101 -14.83 -6.88 7.62
N ALA A 102 -14.24 -6.73 8.81
CA ALA A 102 -13.36 -5.61 9.11
C ALA A 102 -12.05 -5.72 8.32
N LEU A 103 -11.51 -6.93 8.19
CA LEU A 103 -10.33 -7.19 7.38
C LEU A 103 -10.60 -6.96 5.88
N ILE A 104 -11.72 -7.45 5.34
CA ILE A 104 -12.06 -7.22 3.93
C ILE A 104 -12.19 -5.72 3.65
N ASP A 105 -12.81 -5.01 4.58
CA ASP A 105 -13.00 -3.57 4.48
C ASP A 105 -11.69 -2.78 4.54
N SER A 106 -10.70 -3.24 5.32
CA SER A 106 -9.38 -2.57 5.42
C SER A 106 -8.48 -2.82 4.21
N LEU A 107 -8.73 -3.90 3.46
CA LEU A 107 -7.96 -4.24 2.25
C LEU A 107 -8.38 -3.43 1.01
N LEU A 108 -9.53 -2.76 1.05
CA LEU A 108 -9.99 -1.88 -0.02
C LEU A 108 -9.55 -0.46 0.26
N THR A 109 -8.97 0.19 -0.73
CA THR A 109 -8.43 1.55 -0.60
C THR A 109 -9.50 2.61 -0.83
N ASN A 110 -9.34 3.77 -0.17
CA ASN A 110 -10.05 5.00 -0.54
C ASN A 110 -9.18 5.95 -1.38
N GLU A 111 -7.89 5.63 -1.54
CA GLU A 111 -6.87 6.50 -2.12
C GLU A 111 -6.06 5.76 -3.20
N ALA A 112 -5.43 6.53 -4.10
CA ALA A 112 -4.61 5.95 -5.15
C ALA A 112 -3.26 5.50 -4.59
N SER A 113 -2.94 4.21 -4.71
CA SER A 113 -1.62 3.69 -4.36
C SER A 113 -0.55 4.26 -5.30
N VAL A 114 0.66 4.41 -4.79
CA VAL A 114 1.86 4.77 -5.55
C VAL A 114 2.88 3.64 -5.53
N GLU A 115 3.81 3.66 -6.49
CA GLU A 115 4.98 2.74 -6.51
C GLU A 115 4.61 1.26 -6.35
N ALA A 116 3.76 0.76 -7.24
CA ALA A 116 3.35 -0.64 -7.22
C ALA A 116 4.25 -1.53 -8.08
N GLU A 117 4.58 -2.70 -7.57
CA GLU A 117 5.43 -3.70 -8.19
C GLU A 117 4.83 -5.10 -8.06
N LEU A 118 5.15 -5.97 -9.02
CA LEU A 118 4.76 -7.37 -9.03
C LEU A 118 6.00 -8.24 -9.18
N ASP A 119 6.14 -9.22 -8.29
CA ASP A 119 7.00 -10.39 -8.50
C ASP A 119 6.09 -11.58 -8.81
N VAL A 120 6.34 -12.25 -9.93
CA VAL A 120 5.39 -13.16 -10.58
C VAL A 120 6.03 -14.51 -10.86
N SER A 121 5.42 -15.57 -10.32
CA SER A 121 5.65 -16.96 -10.69
C SER A 121 4.40 -17.58 -11.32
N ASP A 122 4.47 -18.86 -11.69
CA ASP A 122 3.35 -19.58 -12.31
C ASP A 122 2.13 -19.71 -11.38
N ASP A 123 2.35 -19.79 -10.06
CA ASP A 123 1.32 -20.04 -9.05
C ASP A 123 1.26 -19.01 -7.93
N GLU A 124 2.16 -18.03 -7.92
CA GLU A 124 2.23 -16.98 -6.91
C GLU A 124 2.47 -15.60 -7.54
N ILE A 125 1.80 -14.59 -6.99
CA ILE A 125 2.02 -13.18 -7.33
C ILE A 125 2.24 -12.44 -6.02
N ASN A 126 3.39 -11.80 -5.88
CA ASN A 126 3.70 -10.92 -4.77
C ASN A 126 3.54 -9.48 -5.25
N LEU A 127 2.46 -8.84 -4.78
CA LEU A 127 2.14 -7.45 -5.03
C LEU A 127 2.66 -6.59 -3.88
N GLN A 128 3.44 -5.56 -4.19
CA GLN A 128 3.86 -4.54 -3.25
C GLN A 128 3.39 -3.16 -3.75
N TYR A 129 2.94 -2.29 -2.85
CA TYR A 129 2.56 -0.92 -3.17
C TYR A 129 2.57 -0.03 -1.92
N GLN A 130 2.64 1.28 -2.12
CA GLN A 130 2.55 2.28 -1.05
C GLN A 130 1.18 2.94 -1.09
N PRO A 131 0.26 2.66 -0.13
CA PRO A 131 -0.99 3.40 -0.03
C PRO A 131 -0.78 4.86 0.38
N ASN A 132 0.32 5.17 1.08
CA ASN A 132 0.74 6.49 1.50
C ASN A 132 2.25 6.50 1.77
N GLU A 133 2.83 7.65 2.09
CA GLU A 133 4.29 7.81 2.31
C GLU A 133 4.83 7.09 3.55
N ALA A 134 3.96 6.67 4.47
CA ALA A 134 4.34 6.06 5.75
C ALA A 134 4.23 4.54 5.76
N CYS A 135 3.61 3.93 4.74
CA CYS A 135 3.29 2.51 4.74
C CYS A 135 3.65 1.84 3.41
N ILE A 136 4.18 0.62 3.49
CA ILE A 136 4.32 -0.32 2.39
C ILE A 136 3.42 -1.52 2.66
N ASN A 137 2.51 -1.79 1.72
CA ASN A 137 1.62 -2.94 1.76
C ASN A 137 2.12 -4.03 0.82
N ARG A 138 2.02 -5.28 1.27
CA ARG A 138 2.33 -6.50 0.52
C ARG A 138 1.12 -7.42 0.49
N ARG A 139 0.83 -8.00 -0.67
CA ARG A 139 -0.28 -8.94 -0.88
C ARG A 139 0.27 -10.12 -1.68
N THR A 140 0.13 -11.32 -1.13
CA THR A 140 0.51 -12.55 -1.86
C THR A 140 -0.74 -13.22 -2.38
N LEU A 141 -0.85 -13.33 -3.69
CA LEU A 141 -1.89 -14.09 -4.37
C LEU A 141 -1.36 -15.47 -4.70
N ARG A 142 -2.17 -16.50 -4.51
CA ARG A 142 -1.82 -17.88 -4.88
C ARG A 142 -2.88 -18.49 -5.77
N TYR A 143 -2.44 -19.12 -6.86
CA TYR A 143 -3.31 -19.86 -7.76
C TYR A 143 -3.57 -21.26 -7.21
N GLY A 144 -4.83 -21.67 -7.21
CA GLY A 144 -5.19 -23.02 -6.82
C GLY A 144 -6.65 -23.33 -7.09
N LYS A 145 -6.94 -24.57 -7.50
CA LYS A 145 -8.31 -25.00 -7.82
C LYS A 145 -8.99 -24.07 -8.84
N GLY A 146 -8.24 -23.61 -9.85
CA GLY A 146 -8.76 -22.81 -10.97
C GLY A 146 -8.98 -21.32 -10.71
N THR A 147 -8.55 -20.77 -9.57
CA THR A 147 -8.73 -19.33 -9.27
C THR A 147 -7.62 -18.79 -8.39
N TRP A 148 -7.34 -17.50 -8.53
CA TRP A 148 -6.43 -16.76 -7.67
C TRP A 148 -7.09 -16.42 -6.34
N ARG A 149 -6.34 -16.54 -5.24
CA ARG A 149 -6.82 -16.17 -3.91
C ARG A 149 -5.76 -15.36 -3.17
N LEU A 150 -6.20 -14.43 -2.34
CA LEU A 150 -5.33 -13.75 -1.39
C LEU A 150 -4.90 -14.75 -0.31
N ALA A 151 -3.61 -15.07 -0.28
CA ALA A 151 -3.03 -16.08 0.61
C ALA A 151 -2.33 -15.46 1.83
N ALA A 152 -1.73 -14.28 1.64
CA ALA A 152 -1.09 -13.53 2.71
C ALA A 152 -1.25 -12.02 2.50
N ILE A 153 -1.29 -11.31 3.61
CA ILE A 153 -1.11 -9.87 3.67
C ILE A 153 0.13 -9.58 4.49
N GLY A 154 0.76 -8.45 4.24
CA GLY A 154 1.67 -7.88 5.19
C GLY A 154 1.86 -6.40 4.99
N ASP A 155 2.19 -5.69 6.05
CA ASP A 155 2.29 -4.25 6.06
C ASP A 155 3.55 -3.84 6.86
N ALA A 156 4.22 -2.79 6.41
CA ALA A 156 5.35 -2.17 7.10
C ALA A 156 5.10 -0.66 7.13
N CYS A 157 4.87 -0.11 8.33
CA CYS A 157 4.55 1.31 8.52
C CYS A 157 5.45 1.94 9.59
N ASP A 158 5.81 3.20 9.38
CA ASP A 158 6.54 4.05 10.33
C ASP A 158 5.63 4.80 11.32
#